data_AF-A0A5T1TE03-F1
#
_entry.id   AF-A0A5T1TE03-F1
#
_cell.length_a   1.000
_cell.length_b   1.000
_cell.length_c   1.000
_cell.angle_alpha   90.00
_cell.angle_beta   90.00
_cell.angle_gamma   90.00
#
_symmetry.space_group_name_H-M   'P 1'
#
loop_
_entity.id
_entity.type
_entity.pdbx_description
1 polymer ?
#
loop_
_entity_poly.entity_id
_entity_poly.type
_entity_poly.pdbx_seq_one_letter_code
_entity_poly.pdbx_strand_id
1 'polypeptide(L)'
;LMRNSFIETHTFLVSFVGKSNYFGVFGIYVYLFFIIFLAFLSLQIRKKNIVKKQILDIVYRKNEAKNTLINRYFSSVFISCILSFCIILYFFMVSSKPLSIDEPTELLPDKNSKFIFDVALLRDNKLHRFAYISEQGKVIRFFLINKREDRDSPVAVFDACAICGDMGYIKKEGELICISCNVRIFLPSVGKTGGCNPIPLKYDYDGEKITIDVKDVVAGSNYFSQIKDIQVQDPVSKDKIINTQAPFSYSYKGITYYFSNEKNYEEFKKDPMKYVEDTEALFLIQRRNNAS
;
A
#
# COMPACT_ATOMS: atom_id res chain seq x y z
N LEU A 1 -21.26 -7.04 13.83
CA LEU A 1 -22.66 -6.63 13.57
C LEU A 1 -22.97 -6.64 12.06
N MET A 2 -22.37 -5.78 11.23
CA MET A 2 -22.58 -5.80 9.76
C MET A 2 -22.09 -7.10 9.06
N ARG A 3 -20.92 -7.64 9.43
CA ARG A 3 -20.38 -8.91 8.89
C ARG A 3 -21.23 -10.15 9.23
N ASN A 4 -22.07 -10.05 10.26
CA ASN A 4 -22.93 -11.13 10.73
C ASN A 4 -24.41 -10.86 10.33
N SER A 5 -24.65 -9.95 9.38
CA SER A 5 -25.98 -9.59 8.85
C SER A 5 -27.00 -9.07 9.86
N PHE A 6 -26.58 -8.64 11.05
CA PHE A 6 -27.48 -8.04 12.05
C PHE A 6 -27.83 -6.57 11.75
N ILE A 7 -27.15 -5.94 10.80
CA ILE A 7 -27.39 -4.55 10.36
C ILE A 7 -27.26 -4.54 8.83
N GLU A 8 -28.28 -4.01 8.13
CA GLU A 8 -28.23 -3.83 6.68
C GLU A 8 -27.13 -2.84 6.28
N THR A 9 -26.31 -3.22 5.29
CA THR A 9 -25.20 -2.40 4.81
C THR A 9 -25.70 -1.35 3.82
N HIS A 10 -26.15 -0.19 4.32
CA HIS A 10 -26.44 0.96 3.47
C HIS A 10 -25.16 1.74 3.14
N THR A 11 -24.95 2.09 1.86
CA THR A 11 -23.77 2.84 1.37
C THR A 11 -23.50 4.11 2.17
N PHE A 12 -24.55 4.81 2.59
CA PHE A 12 -24.46 6.00 3.44
C PHE A 12 -23.85 5.67 4.81
N LEU A 13 -24.32 4.60 5.48
CA LEU A 13 -23.88 4.20 6.81
C LEU A 13 -22.40 3.80 6.81
N VAL A 14 -21.98 3.02 5.79
CA VAL A 14 -20.57 2.62 5.63
C VAL A 14 -19.68 3.85 5.39
N SER A 15 -20.11 4.78 4.54
CA SER A 15 -19.40 6.04 4.29
C SER A 15 -19.31 6.91 5.55
N PHE A 16 -20.41 7.04 6.30
CA PHE A 16 -20.46 7.80 7.54
C PHE A 16 -19.55 7.22 8.61
N VAL A 17 -19.57 5.89 8.83
CA VAL A 17 -18.68 5.21 9.79
C VAL A 17 -17.22 5.35 9.38
N GLY A 18 -16.90 5.20 8.08
CA GLY A 18 -15.55 5.38 7.57
C GLY A 18 -15.02 6.80 7.81
N LYS A 19 -15.82 7.82 7.45
CA LYS A 19 -15.47 9.22 7.69
C LYS A 19 -15.37 9.54 9.18
N SER A 20 -16.28 9.04 10.00
CA SER A 20 -16.27 9.28 11.45
C SER A 20 -15.03 8.70 12.11
N ASN A 21 -14.62 7.49 11.73
CA ASN A 21 -13.36 6.91 12.20
C ASN A 21 -12.15 7.73 11.73
N TYR A 22 -12.13 8.12 10.46
CA TYR A 22 -11.05 8.94 9.90
C TYR A 22 -10.93 10.29 10.64
N PHE A 23 -12.02 11.03 10.80
CA PHE A 23 -12.02 12.33 11.47
C PHE A 23 -11.84 12.21 13.00
N GLY A 24 -12.29 11.12 13.60
CA GLY A 24 -12.15 10.85 15.04
C GLY A 24 -10.70 10.88 15.51
N VAL A 25 -9.76 10.41 14.68
CA VAL A 25 -8.31 10.45 14.97
C VAL A 25 -7.82 11.89 15.20
N PHE A 26 -8.44 12.89 14.57
CA PHE A 26 -8.03 14.29 14.69
C PHE A 26 -8.61 15.00 15.92
N GLY A 27 -9.54 14.38 16.64
CA GLY A 27 -10.17 14.98 17.83
C GLY A 27 -9.17 15.38 18.91
N ILE A 28 -8.07 14.63 19.06
CA ILE A 28 -7.02 14.94 20.03
C ILE A 28 -6.33 16.28 19.77
N TYR A 29 -6.16 16.68 18.50
CA TYR A 29 -5.59 17.97 18.15
C TYR A 29 -6.55 19.12 18.47
N VAL A 30 -7.85 18.90 18.29
CA VAL A 30 -8.89 19.87 18.67
C VAL A 30 -8.87 20.10 20.18
N TYR A 31 -8.78 19.03 20.98
CA TYR A 31 -8.67 19.16 22.43
C TYR A 31 -7.39 19.87 22.86
N LEU A 32 -6.24 19.54 22.27
CA LEU A 32 -4.98 20.25 22.56
C LEU A 32 -5.08 21.74 22.21
N PHE A 33 -5.65 22.07 21.05
CA PHE A 33 -5.89 23.45 20.66
C PHE A 33 -6.78 24.17 21.69
N PHE A 34 -7.88 23.54 22.12
CA PHE A 34 -8.78 24.13 23.10
C PHE A 34 -8.10 24.35 24.46
N ILE A 35 -7.28 23.40 24.94
CA ILE A 35 -6.52 23.55 26.19
C ILE A 35 -5.52 24.70 26.08
N ILE A 36 -4.78 24.80 24.97
CA ILE A 36 -3.85 25.91 24.72
C ILE A 36 -4.61 27.23 24.68
N PHE A 37 -5.74 27.28 23.98
CA PHE A 37 -6.58 28.48 23.90
C PHE A 37 -7.05 28.95 25.29
N LEU A 38 -7.55 28.03 26.13
CA LEU A 38 -7.92 28.34 27.52
C LEU A 38 -6.71 28.79 28.36
N ALA A 39 -5.54 28.18 28.16
CA ALA A 39 -4.32 28.60 28.83
C ALA A 39 -3.96 30.06 28.46
N PHE A 40 -4.06 30.44 27.19
CA PHE A 40 -3.86 31.82 26.75
C PHE A 40 -4.91 32.79 27.32
N LEU A 41 -6.18 32.38 27.40
CA LEU A 41 -7.22 33.18 28.06
C LEU A 41 -6.91 33.42 29.55
N SER A 42 -6.30 32.44 30.25
CA SER A 42 -5.92 32.60 31.65
C SER A 42 -4.94 33.76 31.89
N LEU A 43 -4.11 34.10 30.89
CA LEU A 43 -3.18 35.23 30.97
C LEU A 43 -3.88 36.59 30.99
N GLN A 44 -5.14 36.66 30.55
CA GLN A 44 -5.96 37.88 30.61
C GLN A 44 -6.39 38.21 32.05
N ILE A 45 -6.40 37.22 32.96
CA ILE A 45 -6.77 37.38 34.38
C ILE A 45 -5.67 38.10 35.19
N ARG A 46 -4.46 38.21 34.63
CA ARG A 46 -3.31 38.86 35.28
C ARG A 46 -3.61 40.33 35.57
N LYS A 47 -3.23 40.80 36.75
CA LYS A 47 -3.27 42.24 37.03
C LYS A 47 -2.13 42.93 36.29
N LYS A 48 -2.48 43.89 35.44
CA LYS A 48 -1.53 44.74 34.70
C LYS A 48 -1.08 45.91 35.59
N ASN A 49 0.09 46.48 35.28
CA ASN A 49 0.60 47.72 35.89
C ASN A 49 0.62 47.70 37.43
N ILE A 50 1.14 46.63 38.02
CA ILE A 50 1.32 46.53 39.47
C ILE A 50 2.54 47.39 39.87
N VAL A 51 2.34 48.38 40.74
CA VAL A 51 3.40 49.27 41.24
C VAL A 51 3.50 49.13 42.76
N LYS A 52 4.72 49.01 43.28
CA LYS A 52 4.99 48.94 44.72
C LYS A 52 4.88 50.34 45.33
N LYS A 53 3.93 50.57 46.24
CA LYS A 53 3.72 51.90 46.86
C LYS A 53 4.54 52.12 48.13
N GLN A 54 4.88 51.05 48.85
CA GLN A 54 5.62 51.10 50.11
C GLN A 54 6.44 49.83 50.34
N ILE A 55 7.40 49.87 51.29
CA ILE A 55 8.36 48.78 51.55
C ILE A 55 7.66 47.44 51.84
N LEU A 56 6.57 47.44 52.61
CA LEU A 56 5.80 46.25 53.03
C LEU A 56 4.39 46.17 52.39
N ASP A 57 4.24 46.62 51.15
CA ASP A 57 2.95 46.63 50.45
C ASP A 57 2.33 45.21 50.31
N ILE A 58 1.26 44.95 51.05
CA ILE A 58 0.54 43.67 51.07
C ILE A 58 -0.22 43.46 49.75
N VAL A 59 -0.77 44.52 49.17
CA VAL A 59 -1.58 44.45 47.94
C VAL A 59 -0.68 44.14 46.75
N TYR A 60 0.51 44.74 46.69
CA TYR A 60 1.54 44.41 45.70
C TYR A 60 1.90 42.92 45.76
N ARG A 61 2.33 42.42 46.93
CA ARG A 61 2.75 41.03 47.11
C ARG A 61 1.65 40.02 46.77
N LYS A 62 0.40 40.31 47.13
CA LYS A 62 -0.75 39.45 46.79
C LYS A 62 -0.99 39.39 45.27
N ASN A 63 -0.93 40.52 44.57
CA ASN A 63 -1.14 40.54 43.11
C ASN A 63 0.04 39.92 42.35
N GLU A 64 1.27 40.11 42.82
CA GLU A 64 2.47 39.47 42.30
C GLU A 64 2.38 37.94 42.45
N ALA A 65 2.07 37.44 43.65
CA ALA A 65 1.87 36.02 43.90
C ALA A 65 0.78 35.42 42.99
N LYS A 66 -0.34 36.13 42.78
CA LYS A 66 -1.40 35.72 41.84
C LYS A 66 -0.87 35.65 40.39
N ASN A 67 -0.15 36.66 39.93
CA ASN A 67 0.41 36.68 38.57
C ASN A 67 1.45 35.57 38.37
N THR A 68 2.32 35.34 39.36
CA THR A 68 3.32 34.25 39.34
C THR A 68 2.64 32.90 39.29
N LEU A 69 1.57 32.70 40.06
CA LEU A 69 0.77 31.47 40.03
C LEU A 69 0.16 31.23 38.63
N ILE A 70 -0.47 32.26 38.05
CA ILE A 70 -1.04 32.20 36.70
C ILE A 70 0.05 31.86 35.66
N ASN A 71 1.20 32.54 35.71
CA ASN A 71 2.30 32.30 34.77
C ASN A 71 2.87 30.87 34.92
N ARG A 72 2.96 30.34 36.14
CA ARG A 72 3.43 28.96 36.39
C ARG A 72 2.46 27.93 35.82
N TYR A 73 1.15 28.08 36.08
CA TYR A 73 0.15 27.17 35.50
C TYR A 73 0.10 27.28 33.98
N PHE A 74 0.12 28.50 33.43
CA PHE A 74 0.20 28.70 31.98
C PHE A 74 1.41 27.99 31.39
N SER A 75 2.61 28.22 31.94
CA SER A 75 3.85 27.62 31.44
C SER A 75 3.81 26.10 31.54
N SER A 76 3.32 25.56 32.66
CA SER A 76 3.18 24.12 32.85
C SER A 76 2.22 23.50 31.84
N VAL A 77 1.03 24.09 31.64
CA VAL A 77 0.04 23.58 30.67
C VAL A 77 0.59 23.69 29.25
N PHE A 78 1.19 24.82 28.90
CA PHE A 78 1.73 25.05 27.57
C PHE A 78 2.87 24.07 27.22
N ILE A 79 3.82 23.86 28.14
CA ILE A 79 4.90 22.89 27.96
C ILE A 79 4.35 21.46 27.85
N SER A 80 3.40 21.07 28.71
CA SER A 80 2.77 19.76 28.64
C SER A 80 2.04 19.53 27.30
N CYS A 81 1.34 20.55 26.79
CA CYS A 81 0.68 20.48 25.48
C CYS A 81 1.68 20.34 24.33
N ILE A 82 2.79 21.08 24.36
CA ILE A 82 3.87 20.93 23.37
C ILE A 82 4.44 19.52 23.39
N LEU A 83 4.79 19.00 24.58
CA LEU A 83 5.33 17.65 24.71
C LEU A 83 4.35 16.59 24.19
N SER A 84 3.07 16.72 24.57
CA SER A 84 2.01 15.82 24.11
C SER A 84 1.84 15.88 22.60
N PHE A 85 1.85 17.09 22.02
CA PHE A 85 1.76 17.27 20.58
C PHE A 85 2.95 16.61 19.85
N CYS A 86 4.18 16.77 20.33
CA CYS A 86 5.35 16.13 19.76
C CYS A 86 5.26 14.60 19.80
N ILE A 87 4.79 14.03 20.93
CA ILE A 87 4.59 12.58 21.07
C ILE A 87 3.53 12.10 20.09
N ILE A 88 2.35 12.73 20.06
CA ILE A 88 1.26 12.35 19.16
C ILE A 88 1.70 12.44 17.70
N LEU A 89 2.42 13.50 17.33
CA LEU A 89 2.95 13.69 15.98
C LEU A 89 3.95 12.60 15.60
N TYR A 90 4.83 12.21 16.52
CA TYR A 90 5.75 11.09 16.31
C TYR A 90 5.01 9.78 16.06
N PHE A 91 4.00 9.46 16.88
CA PHE A 91 3.20 8.26 16.68
C PHE A 91 2.46 8.30 15.35
N PHE A 92 1.87 9.44 14.99
CA PHE A 92 1.11 9.59 13.75
C PHE A 92 2.00 9.48 12.50
N MET A 93 3.16 10.12 12.50
CA MET A 93 4.02 10.23 11.31
C MET A 93 5.04 9.10 11.16
N VAL A 94 5.47 8.50 12.28
CA VAL A 94 6.58 7.54 12.30
C VAL A 94 6.09 6.17 12.75
N SER A 95 5.58 6.06 13.98
CA SER A 95 5.32 4.74 14.59
C SER A 95 4.14 4.01 13.98
N SER A 96 3.06 4.73 13.66
CA SER A 96 1.80 4.17 13.16
C SER A 96 1.69 4.25 11.64
N LYS A 97 2.77 4.60 10.93
CA LYS A 97 2.77 4.60 9.47
C LYS A 97 2.48 3.17 9.00
N PRO A 98 1.41 2.94 8.21
CA PRO A 98 1.12 1.61 7.72
C PRO A 98 2.31 1.11 6.89
N LEU A 99 2.60 -0.19 7.02
CA LEU A 99 3.60 -0.84 6.19
C LEU A 99 3.16 -0.72 4.72
N SER A 100 4.01 -0.12 3.91
CA SER A 100 3.81 0.00 2.47
C SER A 100 4.88 -0.81 1.75
N ILE A 101 4.51 -1.37 0.61
CA ILE A 101 5.50 -1.89 -0.33
C ILE A 101 6.26 -0.73 -0.97
N ASP A 102 7.54 -0.91 -1.25
CA ASP A 102 8.32 0.01 -2.09
C ASP A 102 7.82 0.00 -3.53
N GLU A 103 8.04 1.09 -4.25
CA GLU A 103 7.70 1.14 -5.67
C GLU A 103 8.52 0.09 -6.46
N PRO A 104 7.86 -0.67 -7.36
CA PRO A 104 8.56 -1.66 -8.18
C PRO A 104 9.42 -0.98 -9.24
N THR A 105 10.57 -1.58 -9.56
CA THR A 105 11.34 -1.16 -10.74
C THR A 105 10.66 -1.68 -12.01
N GLU A 106 10.19 -0.78 -12.87
CA GLU A 106 9.60 -1.16 -14.15
C GLU A 106 10.67 -1.71 -15.11
N LEU A 107 10.41 -2.86 -15.71
CA LEU A 107 11.34 -3.53 -16.62
C LEU A 107 10.77 -3.63 -18.03
N LEU A 108 11.68 -3.53 -19.00
CA LEU A 108 11.43 -3.89 -20.38
C LEU A 108 12.11 -5.22 -20.68
N PRO A 109 11.46 -6.12 -21.44
CA PRO A 109 12.07 -7.39 -21.81
C PRO A 109 13.20 -7.18 -22.82
N ASP A 110 14.10 -8.15 -22.89
CA ASP A 110 15.14 -8.18 -23.91
C ASP A 110 14.56 -8.55 -25.29
N LYS A 111 15.45 -8.63 -26.30
CA LYS A 111 15.06 -8.98 -27.68
C LYS A 111 14.47 -10.39 -27.82
N ASN A 112 14.66 -11.27 -26.82
CA ASN A 112 14.20 -12.65 -26.82
C ASN A 112 12.99 -12.84 -25.89
N SER A 113 12.32 -11.76 -25.48
CA SER A 113 11.18 -11.79 -24.55
C SER A 113 11.53 -12.38 -23.18
N LYS A 114 12.69 -12.02 -22.65
CA LYS A 114 13.19 -12.48 -21.34
C LYS A 114 13.61 -11.33 -20.44
N PHE A 115 13.51 -11.55 -19.13
CA PHE A 115 14.16 -10.75 -18.10
C PHE A 115 15.36 -11.53 -17.58
N ILE A 116 16.53 -10.89 -17.52
CA ILE A 116 17.78 -11.52 -17.10
C ILE A 116 18.37 -10.71 -15.95
N PHE A 117 18.66 -11.38 -14.84
CA PHE A 117 19.23 -10.77 -13.64
C PHE A 117 20.50 -11.50 -13.25
N ASP A 118 21.52 -10.77 -12.82
CA ASP A 118 22.71 -11.36 -12.19
C ASP A 118 22.39 -11.73 -10.74
N VAL A 119 22.79 -12.92 -10.29
CA VAL A 119 22.57 -13.38 -8.91
C VAL A 119 23.26 -12.48 -7.88
N ALA A 120 24.31 -11.75 -8.27
CA ALA A 120 24.98 -10.77 -7.42
C ALA A 120 24.01 -9.71 -6.89
N LEU A 121 22.92 -9.41 -7.61
CA LEU A 121 21.85 -8.52 -7.16
C LEU A 121 21.30 -8.95 -5.78
N LEU A 122 21.18 -10.26 -5.53
CA LEU A 122 20.53 -10.81 -4.34
C LEU A 122 21.46 -11.00 -3.14
N ARG A 123 22.77 -10.75 -3.32
CA ARG A 123 23.78 -10.93 -2.25
C ARG A 123 23.69 -9.88 -1.15
N ASP A 124 22.91 -8.81 -1.37
CA ASP A 124 22.54 -7.87 -0.31
C ASP A 124 21.43 -8.40 0.62
N ASN A 125 20.91 -9.60 0.32
CA ASN A 125 19.82 -10.26 1.04
C ASN A 125 18.54 -9.43 1.15
N LYS A 126 18.32 -8.46 0.24
CA LYS A 126 17.08 -7.69 0.18
C LYS A 126 16.06 -8.33 -0.74
N LEU A 127 14.83 -7.85 -0.63
CA LEU A 127 13.78 -8.13 -1.61
C LEU A 127 13.94 -7.12 -2.75
N HIS A 128 14.09 -7.62 -3.99
CA HIS A 128 14.20 -6.80 -5.18
C HIS A 128 12.90 -6.88 -5.97
N ARG A 129 12.11 -5.81 -5.96
CA ARG A 129 10.76 -5.76 -6.56
C ARG A 129 10.82 -5.17 -7.96
N PHE A 130 10.15 -5.85 -8.88
CA PHE A 130 10.04 -5.48 -10.28
C PHE A 130 8.58 -5.44 -10.74
N ALA A 131 8.32 -4.72 -11.82
CA ALA A 131 7.04 -4.73 -12.50
C ALA A 131 7.24 -4.83 -14.01
N TYR A 132 6.41 -5.66 -14.65
CA TYR A 132 6.21 -5.62 -16.09
C TYR A 132 4.84 -5.01 -16.38
N ILE A 133 4.80 -4.07 -17.33
CA ILE A 133 3.54 -3.50 -17.82
C ILE A 133 3.21 -4.23 -19.11
N SER A 134 2.11 -4.97 -19.11
CA SER A 134 1.65 -5.67 -20.32
C SER A 134 1.24 -4.69 -21.41
N GLU A 135 1.10 -5.17 -22.64
CA GLU A 135 0.60 -4.37 -23.77
C GLU A 135 -0.80 -3.79 -23.57
N GLN A 136 -1.56 -4.34 -22.61
CA GLN A 136 -2.90 -3.87 -22.22
C GLN A 136 -2.85 -2.95 -20.99
N GLY A 137 -1.66 -2.66 -20.46
CA GLY A 137 -1.43 -1.77 -19.33
C GLY A 137 -1.50 -2.46 -17.98
N LYS A 138 -1.59 -3.80 -17.95
CA LYS A 138 -1.64 -4.55 -16.68
C LYS A 138 -0.30 -4.44 -15.97
N VAL A 139 -0.29 -4.00 -14.71
CA VAL A 139 0.94 -3.94 -13.91
C VAL A 139 1.11 -5.27 -13.18
N ILE A 140 2.10 -6.05 -13.60
CA ILE A 140 2.37 -7.39 -13.07
C ILE A 140 3.64 -7.31 -12.22
N ARG A 141 3.49 -7.42 -10.90
CA ARG A 141 4.62 -7.29 -9.96
C ARG A 141 5.19 -8.65 -9.59
N PHE A 142 6.50 -8.73 -9.51
CA PHE A 142 7.20 -9.90 -9.01
C PHE A 142 8.44 -9.44 -8.25
N PHE A 143 9.01 -10.31 -7.45
CA PHE A 143 10.25 -10.00 -6.77
C PHE A 143 11.20 -11.18 -6.74
N LEU A 144 12.48 -10.84 -6.59
CA LEU A 144 13.58 -11.77 -6.39
C LEU A 144 14.12 -11.63 -4.98
N ILE A 145 14.47 -12.76 -4.37
CA ILE A 145 15.08 -12.83 -3.05
C ILE A 145 15.91 -14.11 -2.92
N ASN A 146 16.90 -14.12 -2.03
CA ASN A 146 17.54 -15.35 -1.59
C ASN A 146 16.74 -16.03 -0.47
N LYS A 147 16.50 -17.34 -0.59
CA LYS A 147 15.82 -18.14 0.45
C LYS A 147 16.67 -18.35 1.69
N ARG A 148 17.99 -18.19 1.55
CA ARG A 148 18.98 -18.28 2.62
C ARG A 148 19.96 -17.14 2.49
N GLU A 149 20.30 -16.52 3.62
CA GLU A 149 21.13 -15.32 3.64
C GLU A 149 22.63 -15.61 3.50
N ASP A 150 23.03 -16.87 3.71
CA ASP A 150 24.42 -17.33 3.73
C ASP A 150 24.96 -17.78 2.36
N ARG A 151 24.08 -17.93 1.34
CA ARG A 151 24.48 -18.44 0.03
C ARG A 151 23.50 -18.04 -1.08
N ASP A 152 24.01 -18.04 -2.31
CA ASP A 152 23.19 -17.87 -3.51
C ASP A 152 22.10 -18.96 -3.55
N SER A 153 20.85 -18.53 -3.39
CA SER A 153 19.68 -19.39 -3.31
C SER A 153 18.44 -18.65 -3.85
N PRO A 154 18.52 -18.16 -5.10
CA PRO A 154 17.51 -17.29 -5.66
C PRO A 154 16.13 -17.96 -5.70
N VAL A 155 15.09 -17.14 -5.62
CA VAL A 155 13.73 -17.52 -5.95
C VAL A 155 13.00 -16.35 -6.57
N ALA A 156 12.32 -16.60 -7.70
CA ALA A 156 11.38 -15.66 -8.30
C ALA A 156 9.95 -16.02 -7.91
N VAL A 157 9.19 -15.01 -7.49
CA VAL A 157 7.78 -15.16 -7.08
C VAL A 157 7.00 -13.92 -7.47
N PHE A 158 5.70 -14.08 -7.72
CA PHE A 158 4.79 -12.94 -7.85
C PHE A 158 4.64 -12.22 -6.51
N ASP A 159 4.47 -10.89 -6.57
CA ASP A 159 4.20 -10.06 -5.39
C ASP A 159 2.71 -10.16 -4.98
N ALA A 160 2.22 -11.40 -4.83
CA ALA A 160 0.85 -11.76 -4.51
C ALA A 160 0.76 -13.12 -3.81
N CYS A 161 -0.30 -13.39 -3.04
CA CYS A 161 -0.66 -14.76 -2.60
C CYS A 161 -2.09 -15.17 -2.96
N ALA A 162 -2.33 -16.47 -2.84
CA ALA A 162 -3.63 -17.08 -3.06
C ALA A 162 -4.73 -16.59 -2.09
N ILE A 163 -4.36 -16.07 -0.91
CA ILE A 163 -5.32 -15.65 0.12
C ILE A 163 -5.56 -14.14 0.08
N CYS A 164 -4.50 -13.34 0.05
CA CYS A 164 -4.59 -11.88 0.20
C CYS A 164 -4.52 -11.12 -1.13
N GLY A 165 -4.31 -11.79 -2.26
CA GLY A 165 -4.20 -11.14 -3.58
C GLY A 165 -2.89 -10.35 -3.73
N ASP A 166 -2.94 -9.27 -4.52
CA ASP A 166 -1.82 -8.39 -4.88
C ASP A 166 -1.50 -7.30 -3.85
N MET A 167 -1.74 -7.55 -2.57
CA MET A 167 -1.35 -6.61 -1.52
C MET A 167 0.18 -6.51 -1.39
N GLY A 168 0.88 -7.61 -1.65
CA GLY A 168 2.35 -7.67 -1.70
C GLY A 168 3.04 -7.94 -0.37
N TYR A 169 4.38 -7.87 -0.41
CA TYR A 169 5.27 -8.27 0.68
C TYR A 169 6.35 -7.25 0.97
N ILE A 170 6.86 -7.23 2.19
CA ILE A 170 8.07 -6.49 2.57
C ILE A 170 9.08 -7.43 3.21
N LYS A 171 10.38 -7.11 3.12
CA LYS A 171 11.41 -7.76 3.94
C LYS A 171 11.88 -6.78 5.01
N LYS A 172 11.59 -7.05 6.28
CA LYS A 172 11.97 -6.22 7.42
C LYS A 172 12.73 -7.05 8.44
N GLU A 173 13.91 -6.60 8.85
CA GLU A 173 14.72 -7.29 9.88
C GLU A 173 14.98 -8.77 9.56
N GLY A 174 15.20 -9.10 8.28
CA GLY A 174 15.42 -10.48 7.82
C GLY A 174 14.13 -11.28 7.59
N GLU A 175 12.98 -10.82 8.08
CA GLU A 175 11.71 -11.50 7.91
C GLU A 175 10.96 -11.02 6.65
N LEU A 176 10.46 -11.96 5.85
CA LEU A 176 9.51 -11.66 4.77
C LEU A 176 8.10 -11.62 5.36
N ILE A 177 7.34 -10.55 5.11
CA ILE A 177 6.03 -10.31 5.73
C ILE A 177 5.00 -9.95 4.66
N CYS A 178 3.85 -10.62 4.68
CA CYS A 178 2.70 -10.20 3.85
C CYS A 178 2.05 -8.96 4.49
N ILE A 179 1.94 -7.86 3.75
CA ILE A 179 1.45 -6.59 4.33
C ILE A 179 -0.05 -6.61 4.66
N SER A 180 -0.81 -7.53 4.07
CA SER A 180 -2.26 -7.63 4.26
C SER A 180 -2.64 -8.32 5.58
N CYS A 181 -2.06 -9.49 5.83
CA CYS A 181 -2.38 -10.32 7.00
C CYS A 181 -1.31 -10.27 8.09
N ASN A 182 -0.19 -9.58 7.85
CA ASN A 182 0.94 -9.45 8.77
C ASN A 182 1.54 -10.81 9.21
N VAL A 183 1.41 -11.84 8.37
CA VAL A 183 2.02 -13.15 8.61
C VAL A 183 3.48 -13.11 8.15
N ARG A 184 4.36 -13.59 9.03
CA ARG A 184 5.77 -13.81 8.74
C ARG A 184 5.94 -15.09 7.93
N ILE A 185 6.62 -14.97 6.80
CA ILE A 185 6.86 -16.04 5.86
C ILE A 185 8.22 -16.66 6.15
N PHE A 186 8.24 -17.97 6.33
CA PHE A 186 9.48 -18.72 6.47
C PHE A 186 10.23 -18.70 5.14
N LEU A 187 11.34 -17.95 5.06
CA LEU A 187 12.12 -17.72 3.83
C LEU A 187 12.44 -19.01 3.06
N PRO A 188 12.87 -20.13 3.69
CA PRO A 188 13.12 -21.37 2.96
C PRO A 188 11.90 -22.01 2.30
N SER A 189 10.68 -21.62 2.66
CA SER A 189 9.45 -22.08 2.01
C SER A 189 9.01 -21.22 0.82
N VAL A 190 9.62 -20.06 0.60
CA VAL A 190 9.32 -19.19 -0.55
C VAL A 190 9.61 -19.96 -1.85
N GLY A 191 8.66 -19.90 -2.79
CA GLY A 191 8.67 -20.74 -3.99
C GLY A 191 7.88 -22.05 -3.85
N LYS A 192 7.33 -22.36 -2.67
CA LYS A 192 6.29 -23.38 -2.49
C LYS A 192 4.91 -22.74 -2.50
N THR A 193 3.93 -23.41 -3.07
CA THR A 193 2.54 -22.96 -3.12
C THR A 193 1.84 -23.12 -1.76
N GLY A 194 0.80 -22.31 -1.52
CA GLY A 194 -0.12 -22.46 -0.40
C GLY A 194 -0.05 -21.35 0.65
N GLY A 195 -1.17 -21.11 1.34
CA GLY A 195 -1.26 -20.11 2.40
C GLY A 195 -0.97 -18.68 1.92
N CYS A 196 -0.28 -17.93 2.77
CA CYS A 196 0.24 -16.60 2.45
C CYS A 196 1.67 -16.64 1.88
N ASN A 197 2.16 -17.79 1.41
CA ASN A 197 3.41 -17.79 0.66
C ASN A 197 3.21 -17.05 -0.69
N PRO A 198 4.22 -16.29 -1.13
CA PRO A 198 4.21 -15.71 -2.48
C PRO A 198 4.00 -16.78 -3.55
N ILE A 199 3.19 -16.47 -4.57
CA ILE A 199 2.91 -17.42 -5.65
C ILE A 199 4.19 -17.65 -6.46
N PRO A 200 4.63 -18.91 -6.69
CA PRO A 200 5.83 -19.18 -7.47
C PRO A 200 5.73 -18.64 -8.90
N LEU A 201 6.79 -17.97 -9.35
CA LEU A 201 7.00 -17.58 -10.73
C LEU A 201 8.03 -18.53 -11.32
N LYS A 202 7.80 -19.03 -12.54
CA LYS A 202 8.75 -19.90 -13.22
C LYS A 202 9.98 -19.09 -13.65
N TYR A 203 11.16 -19.66 -13.44
CA TYR A 203 12.45 -19.08 -13.82
C TYR A 203 13.49 -20.19 -13.99
N ASP A 204 14.53 -19.89 -14.74
CA ASP A 204 15.74 -20.70 -14.86
C ASP A 204 16.91 -20.02 -14.13
N TYR A 205 17.79 -20.80 -13.50
CA TYR A 205 18.99 -20.31 -12.84
C TYR A 205 20.18 -21.20 -13.20
N ASP A 206 21.19 -20.63 -13.84
CA ASP A 206 22.38 -21.35 -14.34
C ASP A 206 23.58 -21.32 -13.36
N GLY A 207 23.42 -20.68 -12.19
CA GLY A 207 24.48 -20.45 -11.21
C GLY A 207 24.96 -19.00 -11.17
N GLU A 208 24.81 -18.24 -12.25
CA GLU A 208 25.19 -16.83 -12.33
C GLU A 208 24.00 -15.94 -12.62
N LYS A 209 23.07 -16.39 -13.46
CA LYS A 209 21.97 -15.58 -13.98
C LYS A 209 20.61 -16.24 -13.74
N ILE A 210 19.65 -15.40 -13.37
CA ILE A 210 18.25 -15.75 -13.24
C ILE A 210 17.56 -15.27 -14.52
N THR A 211 16.93 -16.19 -15.24
CA THR A 211 16.20 -15.90 -16.48
C THR A 211 14.72 -16.17 -16.29
N ILE A 212 13.88 -15.21 -16.67
CA ILE A 212 12.42 -15.29 -16.57
C ILE A 212 11.81 -14.97 -17.93
N ASP A 213 11.01 -15.89 -18.49
CA ASP A 213 10.29 -15.61 -19.73
C ASP A 213 9.14 -14.64 -19.48
N VAL A 214 8.93 -13.68 -20.39
CA VAL A 214 7.79 -12.75 -20.33
C VAL A 214 6.46 -13.48 -20.27
N LYS A 215 6.31 -14.59 -21.01
CA LYS A 215 5.08 -15.41 -20.99
C LYS A 215 4.74 -15.91 -19.59
N ASP A 216 5.75 -16.27 -18.79
CA ASP A 216 5.57 -16.79 -17.43
C ASP A 216 5.17 -15.66 -16.48
N VAL A 217 5.66 -14.43 -16.72
CA VAL A 217 5.20 -13.23 -16.00
C VAL A 217 3.76 -12.88 -16.38
N VAL A 218 3.45 -12.82 -17.67
CA VAL A 218 2.10 -12.53 -18.20
C VAL A 218 1.09 -13.56 -17.71
N ALA A 219 1.50 -14.82 -17.54
CA ALA A 219 0.66 -15.85 -16.97
C ALA A 219 0.13 -15.49 -15.57
N GLY A 220 0.84 -14.66 -14.80
CA GLY A 220 0.38 -14.17 -13.49
C GLY A 220 -0.52 -12.93 -13.51
N SER A 221 -0.94 -12.43 -14.68
CA SER A 221 -1.68 -11.16 -14.82
C SER A 221 -2.93 -11.08 -13.93
N ASN A 222 -3.64 -12.19 -13.77
CA ASN A 222 -4.87 -12.30 -12.99
C ASN A 222 -4.67 -12.13 -11.48
N TYR A 223 -3.43 -12.23 -10.98
CA TYR A 223 -3.16 -11.99 -9.57
C TYR A 223 -3.20 -10.50 -9.22
N PHE A 224 -3.04 -9.63 -10.21
CA PHE A 224 -2.92 -8.19 -10.04
C PHE A 224 -4.21 -7.48 -10.46
N SER A 225 -4.48 -6.35 -9.83
CA SER A 225 -5.64 -5.51 -10.13
C SER A 225 -5.23 -4.22 -10.86
N GLN A 226 -4.04 -3.70 -10.56
CA GLN A 226 -3.55 -2.42 -11.07
C GLN A 226 -3.41 -2.38 -12.60
N ILE A 227 -3.89 -1.29 -13.19
CA ILE A 227 -3.81 -0.97 -14.62
C ILE A 227 -3.20 0.42 -14.75
N LYS A 228 -2.18 0.56 -15.61
CA LYS A 228 -1.53 1.82 -15.94
C LYS A 228 -2.14 2.36 -17.23
N ASP A 229 -2.40 3.66 -17.27
CA ASP A 229 -2.88 4.36 -18.47
C ASP A 229 -1.81 4.29 -19.55
N ILE A 230 -2.09 3.53 -20.61
CA ILE A 230 -1.22 3.42 -21.78
C ILE A 230 -2.04 3.47 -23.07
N GLN A 231 -1.40 3.87 -24.15
CA GLN A 231 -1.99 3.79 -25.47
C GLN A 231 -1.93 2.34 -25.95
N VAL A 232 -3.10 1.72 -26.05
CA VAL A 232 -3.30 0.35 -26.53
C VAL A 232 -3.91 0.36 -27.92
N GLN A 233 -3.82 -0.77 -28.61
CA GLN A 233 -4.42 -0.96 -29.92
C GLN A 233 -5.70 -1.79 -29.80
N ASP A 234 -6.78 -1.33 -30.43
CA ASP A 234 -8.00 -2.11 -30.63
C ASP A 234 -7.65 -3.37 -31.44
N PRO A 235 -7.88 -4.60 -30.92
CA PRO A 235 -7.51 -5.83 -31.61
C PRO A 235 -8.17 -5.98 -32.99
N VAL A 236 -9.36 -5.40 -33.19
CA VAL A 236 -10.17 -5.53 -34.41
C VAL A 236 -9.87 -4.41 -35.40
N SER A 237 -10.04 -3.13 -35.02
CA SER A 237 -9.85 -2.01 -35.96
C SER A 237 -8.41 -1.50 -36.06
N LYS A 238 -7.53 -1.90 -35.14
CA LYS A 238 -6.15 -1.41 -35.03
C LYS A 238 -6.02 0.07 -34.65
N ASP A 239 -7.13 0.71 -34.27
CA ASP A 239 -7.13 2.08 -33.74
C ASP A 239 -6.38 2.17 -32.42
N LYS A 240 -5.72 3.30 -32.17
CA LYS A 240 -5.03 3.56 -30.92
C LYS A 240 -5.96 4.26 -29.95
N ILE A 241 -6.16 3.67 -28.76
CA ILE A 241 -7.01 4.20 -27.70
C ILE A 241 -6.27 4.16 -26.36
N ILE A 242 -6.69 4.98 -25.40
CA ILE A 242 -6.20 4.87 -24.02
C ILE A 242 -7.05 3.80 -23.33
N ASN A 243 -6.41 2.77 -22.78
CA ASN A 243 -7.09 1.62 -22.18
C ASN A 243 -8.15 1.99 -21.14
N THR A 244 -7.83 2.87 -20.19
CA THR A 244 -8.76 3.28 -19.11
C THR A 244 -9.88 4.21 -19.58
N GLN A 245 -9.80 4.75 -20.80
CA GLN A 245 -10.81 5.61 -21.41
C GLN A 245 -11.62 4.88 -22.48
N ALA A 246 -11.32 3.60 -22.74
CA ALA A 246 -12.02 2.83 -23.76
C ALA A 246 -13.49 2.59 -23.36
N PRO A 247 -14.45 2.81 -24.28
CA PRO A 247 -15.87 2.64 -23.98
C PRO A 247 -16.27 1.18 -23.74
N PHE A 248 -15.52 0.21 -24.30
CA PHE A 248 -15.79 -1.21 -24.16
C PHE A 248 -14.52 -1.98 -23.81
N SER A 249 -14.65 -3.04 -23.00
CA SER A 249 -13.57 -3.98 -22.70
C SER A 249 -14.08 -5.41 -22.59
N TYR A 250 -13.22 -6.37 -22.89
CA TYR A 250 -13.54 -7.79 -22.81
C TYR A 250 -12.34 -8.56 -22.25
N SER A 251 -12.60 -9.43 -21.27
CA SER A 251 -11.55 -10.28 -20.69
C SER A 251 -11.55 -11.65 -21.36
N TYR A 252 -10.45 -11.98 -22.03
CA TYR A 252 -10.23 -13.27 -22.69
C TYR A 252 -8.96 -13.90 -22.14
N LYS A 253 -9.05 -15.15 -21.65
CA LYS A 253 -7.94 -15.88 -21.03
C LYS A 253 -7.16 -15.07 -19.97
N GLY A 254 -7.86 -14.23 -19.21
CA GLY A 254 -7.29 -13.39 -18.15
C GLY A 254 -6.47 -12.17 -18.61
N ILE A 255 -6.57 -11.81 -19.89
CA ILE A 255 -6.10 -10.54 -20.42
C ILE A 255 -7.32 -9.69 -20.79
N THR A 256 -7.35 -8.44 -20.34
CA THR A 256 -8.42 -7.49 -20.68
C THR A 256 -8.05 -6.71 -21.92
N TYR A 257 -8.84 -6.85 -22.97
CA TYR A 257 -8.72 -6.11 -24.23
C TYR A 257 -9.71 -4.95 -24.27
N TYR A 258 -9.36 -3.90 -25.00
CA TYR A 258 -10.10 -2.63 -25.03
C TYR A 258 -10.50 -2.28 -26.46
N PHE A 259 -11.69 -1.71 -26.63
CA PHE A 259 -12.27 -1.46 -27.95
C PHE A 259 -12.78 -0.04 -28.11
N SER A 260 -12.59 0.54 -29.30
CA SER A 260 -12.99 1.92 -29.62
C SER A 260 -14.50 2.07 -29.82
N ASN A 261 -15.20 0.98 -30.19
CA ASN A 261 -16.63 0.98 -30.47
C ASN A 261 -17.29 -0.39 -30.20
N GLU A 262 -18.62 -0.40 -30.13
CA GLU A 262 -19.43 -1.58 -29.79
C GLU A 262 -19.32 -2.69 -30.85
N LYS A 263 -19.17 -2.32 -32.13
CA LYS A 263 -19.07 -3.29 -33.23
C LYS A 263 -17.80 -4.14 -33.09
N ASN A 264 -16.66 -3.51 -32.82
CA ASN A 264 -15.38 -4.20 -32.60
C ASN A 264 -15.46 -5.12 -31.37
N TYR A 265 -16.07 -4.65 -30.29
CA TYR A 265 -16.29 -5.44 -29.08
C TYR A 265 -17.12 -6.70 -29.34
N GLU A 266 -18.26 -6.57 -30.03
CA GLU A 266 -19.12 -7.72 -30.35
C GLU A 266 -18.49 -8.66 -31.39
N GLU A 267 -17.67 -8.14 -32.31
CA GLU A 267 -16.94 -8.97 -33.27
C GLU A 267 -15.83 -9.78 -32.59
N PHE A 268 -15.07 -9.14 -31.69
CA PHE A 268 -14.04 -9.82 -30.90
C PHE A 268 -14.65 -10.92 -30.03
N LYS A 269 -15.76 -10.63 -29.34
CA LYS A 269 -16.44 -11.57 -28.44
C LYS A 269 -16.92 -12.84 -29.15
N LYS A 270 -17.25 -12.77 -30.44
CA LYS A 270 -17.67 -13.94 -31.23
C LYS A 270 -16.54 -14.93 -31.47
N ASP A 271 -15.34 -14.42 -31.78
CA ASP A 271 -14.17 -15.25 -32.05
C ASP A 271 -12.87 -14.52 -31.63
N PRO A 272 -12.51 -14.56 -30.33
CA PRO A 272 -11.31 -13.89 -29.83
C PRO A 272 -10.02 -14.44 -30.45
N MET A 273 -9.96 -15.75 -30.74
CA MET A 273 -8.74 -16.42 -31.25
C MET A 273 -8.33 -15.91 -32.62
N LYS A 274 -9.25 -15.32 -33.39
CA LYS A 274 -8.95 -14.68 -34.67
C LYS A 274 -8.07 -13.42 -34.53
N TYR A 275 -8.10 -12.77 -33.37
CA TYR A 275 -7.54 -11.42 -33.19
C TYR A 275 -6.33 -11.35 -32.26
N VAL A 276 -6.13 -12.35 -31.39
CA VAL A 276 -5.06 -12.34 -30.37
C VAL A 276 -4.33 -13.68 -30.34
N GLU A 277 -3.04 -13.64 -30.04
CA GLU A 277 -2.22 -14.83 -29.87
C GLU A 277 -2.65 -15.66 -28.67
N ASP A 278 -2.35 -16.97 -28.69
CA ASP A 278 -2.74 -17.92 -27.67
C ASP A 278 -1.89 -17.79 -26.39
N THR A 279 -2.12 -16.71 -25.65
CA THR A 279 -1.49 -16.45 -24.35
C THR A 279 -2.53 -16.61 -23.25
N GLU A 280 -2.34 -17.59 -22.36
CA GLU A 280 -3.27 -17.89 -21.26
C GLU A 280 -2.72 -17.41 -19.92
N ALA A 281 -3.50 -16.59 -19.20
CA ALA A 281 -3.19 -16.24 -17.83
C ALA A 281 -3.69 -17.31 -16.85
N LEU A 282 -2.81 -17.73 -15.94
CA LEU A 282 -3.12 -18.62 -14.84
C LEU A 282 -4.14 -17.96 -13.91
N PHE A 283 -5.19 -18.70 -13.59
CA PHE A 283 -6.23 -18.24 -12.66
C PHE A 283 -5.90 -18.62 -11.21
N LEU A 284 -6.42 -17.86 -10.26
CA LEU A 284 -6.52 -18.25 -8.84
C LEU A 284 -7.50 -19.44 -8.72
N ILE A 285 -7.06 -20.66 -9.01
CA ILE A 285 -7.83 -21.85 -8.63
C ILE A 285 -7.39 -22.29 -7.24
N GLN A 286 -8.04 -21.75 -6.22
CA GLN A 286 -8.30 -22.49 -4.98
C GLN A 286 -9.81 -22.64 -4.78
N ARG A 287 -10.47 -23.36 -5.70
CA ARG A 287 -11.65 -24.13 -5.31
C ARG A 287 -11.20 -25.56 -5.11
N ARG A 288 -11.14 -25.92 -3.83
CA ARG A 288 -11.09 -27.28 -3.30
C ARG A 288 -11.94 -28.20 -4.19
N ASN A 289 -11.28 -29.04 -4.98
CA ASN A 289 -11.96 -30.09 -5.73
C ASN A 289 -12.69 -31.00 -4.74
N ASN A 290 -13.90 -31.38 -5.14
CA ASN A 290 -14.73 -32.41 -4.55
C ASN A 290 -13.88 -33.58 -4.03
N ALA A 291 -13.90 -33.79 -2.72
CA ALA A 291 -13.61 -35.09 -2.17
C ALA A 291 -14.80 -35.98 -2.52
N SER A 292 -14.51 -37.04 -3.26
CA SER A 292 -15.35 -38.25 -3.34
C SER A 292 -15.37 -38.91 -1.98
#